data_AF-A0A9W4WZQ5-F1
#
_entry.id   AF-A0A9W4WZQ5-F1
#
_cell.length_a   1.000
_cell.length_b   1.000
_cell.length_c   1.000
_cell.angle_alpha   90.00
_cell.angle_beta   90.00
_cell.angle_gamma   90.00
#
_symmetry.space_group_name_H-M   'P 1'
#
loop_
_entity.id
_entity.type
_entity.pdbx_description
1 polymer ?
#
loop_
_entity_poly.entity_id
_entity_poly.type
_entity_poly.pdbx_seq_one_letter_code
_entity_poly.pdbx_strand_id
1 'polypeptide(L)'
;SSTKKNEIYGVLPFVAPEVLRKQPYTLASDIYSFSMIMWKLISGIPPFNSETHDEQLAFRICNGKHPKIIENIPLCYISLME
;
A
#
# COMPACT_ATOMS: atom_id res chain seq x y z
N SER A 1 -15.84 -25.75 15.10
CA SER A 1 -16.08 -24.44 14.47
C SER A 1 -14.74 -23.93 13.97
N SER A 2 -14.45 -24.01 12.67
CA SER A 2 -13.19 -23.51 12.12
C SER A 2 -13.27 -21.99 12.09
N THR A 3 -12.60 -21.32 13.03
CA THR A 3 -12.37 -19.88 12.95
C THR A 3 -11.59 -19.63 11.67
N LYS A 4 -12.25 -19.10 10.62
CA LYS A 4 -11.54 -18.52 9.47
C LYS A 4 -10.60 -17.49 10.06
N LYS A 5 -9.30 -17.78 10.07
CA LYS A 5 -8.31 -16.75 10.34
C LYS A 5 -8.51 -15.69 9.24
N ASN A 6 -8.71 -14.44 9.62
CA ASN A 6 -8.62 -13.32 8.67
C ASN A 6 -7.17 -13.20 8.23
N GLU A 7 -6.77 -14.09 7.33
CA GLU A 7 -5.49 -14.06 6.66
C GLU A 7 -5.50 -12.89 5.69
N ILE A 8 -4.45 -12.08 5.75
CA ILE A 8 -4.24 -10.97 4.83
C ILE A 8 -3.64 -11.59 3.57
N TYR A 9 -4.32 -11.43 2.44
CA TYR A 9 -3.84 -11.87 1.13
C TYR A 9 -3.44 -10.65 0.30
N GLY A 10 -2.33 -10.77 -0.44
CA GLY A 10 -1.84 -9.71 -1.32
C GLY A 10 -0.32 -9.57 -1.30
N VAL A 11 0.17 -8.67 -2.15
CA VAL A 11 1.59 -8.28 -2.18
C VAL A 11 1.75 -7.04 -1.31
N LEU A 12 2.58 -7.13 -0.26
CA LEU A 12 2.60 -6.19 0.87
C LEU A 12 2.53 -4.70 0.48
N PRO A 13 3.32 -4.19 -0.48
CA PRO A 13 3.23 -2.80 -0.94
C PRO A 13 1.85 -2.32 -1.42
N PHE A 14 0.96 -3.22 -1.83
CA PHE A 14 -0.36 -2.90 -2.39
C PHE A 14 -1.49 -3.08 -1.37
N VAL A 15 -1.17 -3.52 -0.15
CA VAL A 15 -2.16 -3.77 0.90
C VAL A 15 -2.33 -2.53 1.75
N ALA A 16 -3.57 -2.07 1.88
CA ALA A 16 -3.91 -0.85 2.61
C ALA A 16 -3.60 -0.97 4.11
N PRO A 17 -3.20 0.13 4.77
CA PRO A 17 -2.77 0.13 6.17
C PRO A 17 -3.86 -0.35 7.15
N GLU A 18 -5.13 -0.10 6.89
CA GLU A 18 -6.26 -0.62 7.65
C GLU A 18 -6.39 -2.14 7.51
N VAL A 19 -6.15 -2.69 6.32
CA VAL A 19 -6.16 -4.13 6.05
C VAL A 19 -4.98 -4.81 6.76
N LEU A 20 -3.80 -4.18 6.74
CA LEU A 20 -2.63 -4.64 7.50
C LEU A 20 -2.88 -4.69 9.01
N ARG A 21 -3.71 -3.76 9.52
CA ARG A 21 -4.16 -3.73 10.92
C ARG A 21 -5.32 -4.69 11.21
N LYS A 22 -5.74 -5.52 10.25
CA LYS A 22 -6.90 -6.43 10.35
C LYS A 22 -8.21 -5.68 10.62
N GLN A 23 -8.29 -4.42 10.23
CA GLN A 23 -9.54 -3.66 10.21
C GLN A 23 -10.35 -4.05 8.97
N PRO A 24 -11.66 -3.72 8.92
CA PRO A 24 -12.49 -4.02 7.77
C PRO A 24 -11.93 -3.41 6.48
N TYR A 25 -12.00 -4.18 5.39
CA TYR A 25 -11.76 -3.67 4.06
C TYR A 25 -12.79 -2.60 3.70
N THR A 26 -12.36 -1.51 3.07
CA THR A 26 -13.24 -0.40 2.67
C THR A 26 -12.91 0.08 1.27
N LEU A 27 -13.70 1.02 0.76
CA LEU A 27 -13.37 1.72 -0.49
C LEU A 27 -12.01 2.44 -0.43
N ALA A 28 -11.58 2.88 0.76
CA ALA A 28 -10.24 3.48 0.94
C ALA A 28 -9.13 2.45 0.66
N SER A 29 -9.39 1.16 0.91
CA SER A 29 -8.45 0.09 0.62
C SER A 29 -8.25 -0.10 -0.89
N ASP A 30 -9.34 -0.03 -1.67
CA ASP A 30 -9.28 -0.03 -3.13
C ASP A 30 -8.49 1.18 -3.65
N ILE A 31 -8.79 2.39 -3.14
CA ILE A 31 -8.10 3.63 -3.53
C ILE A 31 -6.60 3.54 -3.25
N TYR A 32 -6.21 3.02 -2.09
CA TYR A 32 -4.81 2.79 -1.74
C TYR A 32 -4.12 1.84 -2.73
N SER A 33 -4.74 0.70 -3.02
CA SER A 33 -4.14 -0.28 -3.95
C SER A 33 -4.02 0.30 -5.37
N PHE A 34 -5.01 1.07 -5.81
CA PHE A 34 -4.99 1.77 -7.08
C PHE A 34 -3.89 2.84 -7.13
N SER A 35 -3.67 3.59 -6.04
CA SER A 35 -2.57 4.53 -5.97
C SER A 35 -1.24 3.78 -6.13
N MET A 36 -0.99 2.68 -5.43
CA MET A 36 0.25 1.90 -5.58
C MET A 36 0.47 1.34 -7.01
N ILE A 37 -0.60 0.96 -7.72
CA ILE A 37 -0.53 0.55 -9.13
C ILE A 37 -0.09 1.72 -10.02
N MET A 38 -0.73 2.87 -9.87
CA MET A 38 -0.39 4.08 -10.62
C MET A 38 1.05 4.52 -10.33
N TRP A 39 1.53 4.40 -9.08
CA TRP A 39 2.91 4.71 -8.72
C TRP A 39 3.88 3.80 -9.48
N LYS A 40 3.57 2.51 -9.54
CA LYS A 40 4.34 1.53 -10.31
C LYS A 40 4.38 1.86 -11.80
N LEU A 41 3.26 2.30 -12.38
CA LEU A 41 3.18 2.68 -13.79
C LEU A 41 4.03 3.92 -14.10
N ILE A 42 4.01 4.93 -13.23
CA ILE A 42 4.79 6.16 -13.39
C ILE A 42 6.29 5.89 -13.20
N SER A 43 6.64 5.10 -12.18
CA SER A 43 8.03 4.83 -11.81
C SER A 43 8.73 3.79 -12.69
N GLY A 44 7.96 2.90 -13.32
CA GLY A 44 8.47 1.71 -13.98
C GLY A 44 9.04 0.65 -13.04
N ILE A 45 8.93 0.81 -11.71
CA ILE A 45 9.48 -0.11 -10.71
C ILE A 45 8.44 -0.50 -9.64
N PRO A 46 8.61 -1.63 -8.94
CA PRO A 46 7.72 -1.99 -7.83
C PRO A 46 7.75 -0.96 -6.69
N PRO A 47 6.61 -0.66 -6.02
CA PRO A 47 6.63 0.18 -4.84
C PRO A 47 7.46 -0.48 -3.73
N PHE A 48 8.30 0.31 -3.05
CA PHE A 48 9.27 -0.16 -2.06
C PHE A 48 10.31 -1.18 -2.58
N ASN A 49 10.65 -1.16 -3.88
CA ASN A 49 11.60 -2.09 -4.51
C ASN A 49 12.96 -2.23 -3.81
N SER A 50 13.40 -1.24 -3.03
CA SER A 50 14.67 -1.29 -2.27
C SER A 50 14.53 -1.85 -0.85
N GLU A 51 13.36 -2.36 -0.47
CA GLU A 51 13.05 -2.74 0.91
C GLU A 51 12.57 -4.19 1.00
N THR A 52 12.86 -4.83 2.13
CA THR A 52 12.34 -6.16 2.42
C THR A 52 10.83 -6.10 2.67
N HIS A 53 10.08 -7.01 2.04
CA HIS A 53 8.63 -7.10 2.20
C HIS A 53 8.29 -7.91 3.46
N ASP A 54 8.64 -7.36 4.62
CA ASP A 54 8.48 -7.99 5.94
C ASP A 54 7.53 -7.18 6.85
N GLU A 55 7.37 -7.65 8.09
CA GLU A 55 6.55 -7.00 9.11
C GLU A 55 7.02 -5.57 9.43
N GLN A 56 8.30 -5.24 9.25
CA GLN A 56 8.81 -3.90 9.48
C GLN A 56 8.36 -2.94 8.38
N LEU A 57 8.29 -3.39 7.13
CA LEU A 57 7.68 -2.60 6.07
C LEU A 57 6.19 -2.40 6.32
N ALA A 58 5.46 -3.47 6.73
CA ALA A 58 4.05 -3.37 7.09
C ALA A 58 3.81 -2.33 8.21
N PHE A 59 4.62 -2.35 9.26
CA PHE A 59 4.55 -1.39 10.37
C PHE A 59 4.80 0.05 9.89
N ARG A 60 5.77 0.26 9.01
CA ARG A 60 6.06 1.60 8.46
C ARG A 60 4.93 2.10 7.56
N ILE A 61 4.35 1.25 6.71
CA ILE A 61 3.17 1.59 5.90
C ILE A 61 2.01 2.01 6.81
N CYS A 62 1.74 1.23 7.85
CA CYS A 62 0.75 1.58 8.86
C CYS A 62 1.00 2.98 9.46
N ASN A 63 2.25 3.37 9.68
CA ASN A 63 2.62 4.68 10.22
C ASN A 63 2.77 5.79 9.16
N GLY A 64 2.18 5.64 7.97
CA GLY A 64 2.15 6.69 6.96
C GLY A 64 3.40 6.74 6.08
N LYS A 65 4.15 5.65 5.98
CA LYS A 65 5.24 5.56 5.00
C LYS A 65 4.68 5.44 3.58
N HIS A 66 5.10 6.34 2.70
CA HIS A 66 4.81 6.29 1.26
C HIS A 66 6.05 5.86 0.45
N PRO A 67 5.86 5.33 -0.77
CA PRO A 67 6.95 5.16 -1.73
C PRO A 67 7.64 6.51 -2.03
N LYS A 68 8.85 6.46 -2.61
CA LYS A 68 9.57 7.68 -2.98
C LYS A 68 8.72 8.54 -3.93
N ILE A 69 8.65 9.83 -3.64
CA ILE A 69 8.06 10.81 -4.56
C ILE A 69 8.99 10.90 -5.78
N ILE A 70 8.41 10.82 -6.96
CA ILE A 70 9.12 10.88 -8.24
C ILE A 70 8.91 12.28 -8.80
N GLU A 71 9.96 12.87 -9.33
CA GLU A 71 9.87 14.17 -10.01
C GLU A 71 8.87 14.08 -11.16
N ASN A 72 8.00 15.10 -11.28
CA ASN A 72 6.94 15.22 -12.29
C ASN A 72 5.69 14.33 -12.10
N ILE A 73 5.46 13.78 -10.91
CA ILE A 73 4.14 13.24 -10.57
C ILE A 73 3.10 14.38 -10.59
N PRO A 74 1.95 14.22 -11.29
CA PRO A 74 0.86 15.19 -11.23
C PRO A 74 0.37 15.41 -9.79
N LEU A 75 0.14 16.67 -9.39
CA LEU A 75 -0.29 16.99 -8.01
C LEU A 75 -1.59 16.27 -7.60
N CYS A 76 -2.51 16.09 -8.53
CA CYS A 76 -3.76 15.35 -8.29
C CYS A 76 -3.53 13.89 -7.87
N TYR A 77 -2.36 13.33 -8.19
CA TYR A 77 -2.00 11.98 -7.82
C TYR A 77 -1.38 11.90 -6.42
N ILE A 78 -0.68 12.96 -5.96
CA ILE A 78 -0.19 13.04 -4.58
C ILE A 78 -1.38 12.97 -3.61
N SER A 79 -2.49 13.65 -3.92
CA SER A 79 -3.71 13.60 -3.13
C SER A 79 -4.39 12.21 -3.07
N LEU A 80 -4.05 11.28 -3.96
CA LEU A 80 -4.51 9.88 -3.89
C LEU A 80 -3.60 8.99 -3.03
N MET A 81 -2.40 9.49 -2.69
CA MET A 81 -1.46 8.80 -1.83
C MET A 81 -1.61 9.21 -0.35
N GLU A 82 -2.20 10.38 -0.08
CA GLU A 82 -2.57 10.88 1.26
C GLU A 82 -3.81 10.18 1.83
#